data_AF-A0A2K4IR40-F1
#
_entry.id   AF-A0A2K4IR40-F1
#
_cell.length_a   1.000
_cell.length_b   1.000
_cell.length_c   1.000
_cell.angle_alpha   90.00
_cell.angle_beta   90.00
_cell.angle_gamma   90.00
#
_symmetry.space_group_name_H-M   'P 1'
#
loop_
_entity.id
_entity.type
_entity.pdbx_description
1 polymer ?
#
loop_
_entity_poly.entity_id
_entity_poly.type
_entity_poly.pdbx_seq_one_letter_code
_entity_poly.pdbx_strand_id
1 'polypeptide(L)'
;MTAEILQAYSMIGRSRQYVGMMGAPAPITLGIITDYLAIYPTSLGRAEFDAAILALDDEFRTNWAEHQERTNPEKIGFVGRTQG
;
A
#
# COMPACT_ATOMS: atom_id res chain seq x y z
N MET A 1 -13.62 6.81 -14.69
CA MET A 1 -13.78 6.32 -13.31
C MET A 1 -12.49 5.73 -12.78
N THR A 2 -12.03 4.58 -13.31
CA THR A 2 -10.85 3.87 -12.81
C THR A 2 -9.53 4.63 -12.98
N ALA A 3 -9.36 5.37 -14.08
CA ALA A 3 -8.14 6.14 -14.33
C ALA A 3 -7.89 7.25 -13.28
N GLU A 4 -8.95 7.87 -12.77
CA GLU A 4 -8.86 8.93 -11.76
C GLU A 4 -8.41 8.39 -10.41
N ILE A 5 -8.97 7.24 -9.99
CA ILE A 5 -8.60 6.56 -8.74
C ILE A 5 -7.13 6.10 -8.80
N LEU A 6 -6.69 5.53 -9.93
CA LEU A 6 -5.30 5.08 -10.10
C LEU A 6 -4.31 6.24 -10.10
N GLN A 7 -4.66 7.36 -10.75
CA GLN A 7 -3.85 8.59 -10.71
C GLN A 7 -3.73 9.13 -9.29
N ALA A 8 -4.86 9.22 -8.57
CA ALA A 8 -4.88 9.68 -7.19
C ALA A 8 -4.05 8.79 -6.27
N TYR A 9 -4.23 7.47 -6.35
CA TYR A 9 -3.45 6.50 -5.60
C TYR A 9 -1.94 6.64 -5.88
N SER A 10 -1.56 6.80 -7.15
CA SER A 10 -0.17 7.02 -7.55
C SER A 10 0.41 8.30 -6.95
N MET A 11 -0.34 9.41 -6.96
CA MET A 11 0.10 10.68 -6.38
C MET A 11 0.22 10.61 -4.86
N ILE A 12 -0.79 10.05 -4.18
CA ILE A 12 -0.77 9.84 -2.73
C ILE A 12 0.38 8.92 -2.33
N GLY A 13 0.59 7.84 -3.10
CA GLY A 13 1.62 6.85 -2.86
C GLY A 13 3.06 7.40 -2.94
N ARG A 14 3.31 8.49 -3.68
CA ARG A 14 4.65 9.12 -3.73
C ARG A 14 5.09 9.73 -2.42
N SER A 15 4.15 10.21 -1.61
CA SER A 15 4.42 10.80 -0.29
C SER A 15 4.27 9.78 0.84
N ARG A 16 4.13 8.49 0.50
CA ARG A 16 3.93 7.42 1.46
C ARG A 16 5.13 7.31 2.39
N GLN A 17 4.83 7.26 3.69
CA GLN A 17 5.82 7.04 4.73
C GLN A 17 6.07 5.54 4.90
N TYR A 18 7.30 5.19 5.24
CA TYR A 18 7.70 3.82 5.57
C TYR A 18 8.17 3.79 7.01
N VAL A 19 7.68 2.83 7.79
CA VAL A 19 7.82 2.81 9.25
C VAL A 19 8.35 1.47 9.76
N GLY A 20 9.04 1.51 10.91
CA GLY A 20 9.59 0.33 11.58
C GLY A 20 10.90 -0.18 10.97
N MET A 21 11.51 -1.17 11.64
CA MET A 21 12.83 -1.73 11.26
C MET A 21 12.85 -2.38 9.87
N MET A 22 11.72 -2.90 9.41
CA MET A 22 11.58 -3.53 8.09
C MET A 22 11.16 -2.54 6.99
N GLY A 23 10.99 -1.25 7.31
CA GLY A 23 10.53 -0.24 6.36
C GLY A 23 9.15 -0.56 5.79
N ALA A 24 8.19 -0.94 6.65
CA ALA A 24 6.84 -1.29 6.22
C ALA A 24 6.08 -0.06 5.70
N PRO A 25 5.38 -0.15 4.56
CA PRO A 25 4.54 0.93 4.08
C PRO A 25 3.46 1.29 5.10
N ALA A 26 3.45 2.55 5.54
CA ALA A 26 2.41 3.06 6.42
C ALA A 26 1.04 3.03 5.72
N PRO A 27 -0.05 2.79 6.45
CA PRO A 27 -1.40 2.81 5.89
C PRO A 27 -1.76 4.21 5.39
N ILE A 28 -2.47 4.27 4.26
CA ILE A 28 -3.07 5.52 3.81
C ILE A 28 -4.23 5.86 4.73
N THR A 29 -4.27 7.10 5.21
CA THR A 29 -5.36 7.58 6.07
C THR A 29 -6.36 8.41 5.28
N LEU A 30 -7.60 8.46 5.76
CA LEU A 30 -8.63 9.35 5.21
C LEU A 30 -8.21 10.83 5.23
N GLY A 31 -7.32 11.22 6.15
CA GLY A 31 -6.76 12.58 6.20
C GLY A 31 -5.94 12.90 4.94
N ILE A 32 -5.08 11.99 4.50
CA ILE A 32 -4.28 12.16 3.28
C ILE A 32 -5.18 12.21 2.04
N ILE A 33 -6.23 11.38 2.01
CA ILE A 33 -7.20 11.40 0.90
C ILE A 33 -7.98 12.73 0.89
N THR A 34 -8.34 13.25 2.07
CA THR A 34 -9.02 14.54 2.19
C THR A 34 -8.13 15.69 1.73
N ASP A 35 -6.86 15.69 2.10
CA ASP A 35 -5.88 16.69 1.68
C ASP A 35 -5.70 16.67 0.14
N TYR A 36 -5.59 15.48 -0.44
CA TYR A 36 -5.54 15.30 -1.89
C TYR A 36 -6.78 15.88 -2.59
N LEU A 37 -7.98 15.57 -2.09
CA LEU A 37 -9.24 16.03 -2.67
C LEU A 37 -9.48 17.53 -2.49
N ALA A 38 -8.85 18.17 -1.51
CA ALA A 38 -8.89 19.62 -1.35
C ALA A 38 -8.18 20.35 -2.50
N ILE A 39 -7.19 19.70 -3.11
CA ILE A 39 -6.41 20.23 -4.24
C ILE A 39 -6.99 19.74 -5.57
N TYR A 40 -7.39 18.48 -5.64
CA TYR A 40 -7.89 17.79 -6.84
C TYR A 40 -9.31 17.25 -6.60
N PRO A 41 -10.34 18.11 -6.74
CA PRO A 41 -11.72 17.69 -6.53
C PRO A 41 -12.12 16.61 -7.55
N THR A 42 -12.87 15.62 -7.07
CA THR A 42 -13.39 14.49 -7.87
C THR A 42 -14.89 14.62 -8.06
N SER A 43 -15.40 14.14 -9.20
CA SER A 43 -16.84 13.95 -9.43
C SER A 43 -17.36 12.64 -8.85
N LEU A 44 -16.49 11.79 -8.29
CA LEU A 44 -16.86 10.53 -7.66
C LEU A 44 -17.48 10.78 -6.28
N GLY A 45 -18.40 9.90 -5.88
CA GLY A 45 -18.89 9.88 -4.51
C GLY A 45 -17.72 9.71 -3.55
N ARG A 46 -17.66 10.56 -2.53
CA ARG A 46 -16.54 10.59 -1.56
C ARG A 46 -16.29 9.22 -0.94
N ALA A 47 -17.35 8.54 -0.52
CA ALA A 47 -17.27 7.19 0.06
C ALA A 47 -16.73 6.15 -0.93
N GLU A 48 -17.15 6.22 -2.20
CA GLU A 48 -16.68 5.32 -3.26
C GLU A 48 -15.19 5.54 -3.53
N PHE A 49 -14.76 6.81 -3.56
CA PHE A 49 -13.37 7.17 -3.76
C PHE A 49 -12.48 6.72 -2.61
N ASP A 50 -12.88 7.01 -1.37
CA ASP A 50 -12.15 6.60 -0.16
C ASP A 50 -12.02 5.07 -0.12
N ALA A 51 -13.12 4.34 -0.35
CA ALA A 51 -13.12 2.88 -0.34
C ALA A 51 -12.18 2.29 -1.40
N ALA A 52 -12.18 2.86 -2.61
CA ALA A 52 -11.31 2.38 -3.68
C ALA A 52 -9.81 2.64 -3.38
N ILE A 53 -9.46 3.81 -2.84
CA ILE A 53 -8.07 4.12 -2.47
C ILE A 53 -7.61 3.21 -1.32
N LEU A 54 -8.47 2.97 -0.32
CA LEU A 54 -8.14 2.08 0.80
C LEU A 54 -8.01 0.62 0.37
N ALA A 55 -8.82 0.14 -0.57
CA ALA A 55 -8.69 -1.21 -1.12
C ALA A 55 -7.35 -1.39 -1.85
N LEU A 56 -6.94 -0.41 -2.67
CA LEU A 56 -5.64 -0.42 -3.35
C LEU A 56 -4.46 -0.37 -2.35
N ASP A 57 -4.60 0.39 -1.26
CA ASP A 57 -3.62 0.43 -0.17
C ASP A 57 -3.45 -0.93 0.49
N ASP A 58 -4.56 -1.60 0.81
CA ASP A 58 -4.56 -2.89 1.50
C ASP A 58 -3.93 -4.00 0.64
N GLU A 59 -4.28 -4.07 -0.65
CA GLU A 59 -3.68 -5.02 -1.58
C GLU A 59 -2.16 -4.81 -1.72
N PHE A 60 -1.72 -3.55 -1.83
CA PHE A 60 -0.29 -3.24 -1.91
C PHE A 60 0.45 -3.67 -0.64
N ARG A 61 -0.12 -3.38 0.54
CA ARG A 61 0.47 -3.73 1.83
C ARG A 61 0.53 -5.24 2.05
N THR A 62 -0.50 -5.96 1.62
CA THR A 62 -0.55 -7.43 1.66
C THR A 62 0.56 -8.02 0.79
N ASN A 63 0.64 -7.60 -0.48
CA ASN A 63 1.69 -8.07 -1.39
C ASN A 63 3.11 -7.70 -0.90
N TRP A 64 3.29 -6.52 -0.31
CA TRP A 64 4.55 -6.13 0.30
C TRP A 64 4.93 -7.08 1.45
N ALA A 65 3.98 -7.38 2.34
CA ALA A 65 4.23 -8.29 3.46
C ALA A 65 4.59 -9.70 2.98
N GLU A 66 3.84 -10.25 2.03
CA GLU A 66 4.14 -11.55 1.42
C GLU A 66 5.53 -11.58 0.76
N HIS A 67 5.92 -10.50 0.09
CA HIS A 67 7.24 -10.38 -0.51
C HIS A 67 8.35 -10.39 0.56
N GLN A 68 8.19 -9.62 1.64
CA GLN A 68 9.14 -9.58 2.75
C GLN A 68 9.32 -10.95 3.40
N GLU A 69 8.22 -11.70 3.58
CA GLU A 69 8.29 -13.06 4.13
C GLU A 69 9.05 -14.03 3.23
N ARG A 70 8.88 -13.91 1.90
CA ARG A 70 9.58 -14.75 0.91
C ARG A 70 11.06 -14.44 0.82
N THR A 71 11.44 -13.18 1.02
CA THR A 71 12.85 -12.75 0.96
C THR A 71 13.56 -12.81 2.31
N ASN A 72 12.87 -13.27 3.37
CA ASN A 72 13.48 -13.40 4.70
C ASN A 72 14.62 -14.45 4.67
N PRO A 73 15.89 -14.05 4.92
CA PRO A 73 17.04 -14.94 4.85
C PRO A 73 16.97 -16.13 5.82
N GLU A 74 16.23 -16.01 6.92
CA GLU A 74 16.02 -17.11 7.85
C GLU A 74 15.11 -18.20 7.28
N LYS A 75 14.08 -17.84 6.50
CA LYS A 75 13.18 -18.83 5.86
C LYS A 75 13.80 -19.50 4.63
N ILE A 76 14.65 -18.78 3.87
CA ILE A 76 15.34 -19.36 2.69
C ILE A 76 16.45 -20.35 3.09
N GLY A 77 17.03 -20.22 4.30
CA GLY A 77 18.11 -21.07 4.80
C GLY A 77 17.68 -22.46 5.32
N PHE A 78 16.40 -22.67 5.61
CA PHE A 78 15.89 -23.97 6.11
C PHE A 78 15.69 -25.02 5.00
N VAL A 79 15.64 -24.61 3.72
CA VAL A 79 15.50 -25.53 2.57
C VAL A 79 16.85 -26.19 2.18
N GLY A 80 17.95 -25.84 2.85
CA GLY A 80 19.29 -26.36 2.54
C GLY A 80 19.87 -27.37 3.54
N ARG A 81 19.14 -27.78 4.57
CA ARG A 81 19.70 -28.64 5.64
C ARG A 81 18.76 -29.78 6.04
N THR A 82 18.35 -30.61 5.08
CA THR A 82 17.96 -31.99 5.40
C THR A 82 19.22 -32.84 5.50
N GLN A 83 19.58 -33.09 6.76
CA GLN A 83 20.52 -34.10 7.26
C GLN A 83 20.17 -35.50 6.73
N GLY A 84 21.18 -36.30 6.36
CA GLY A 84 21.06 -37.73 6.06
C GLY A 84 21.98 -38.21 4.96
#